data_AF-A0A8H3EHL8-F1
#
_entry.id   AF-A0A8H3EHL8-F1
#
_cell.length_a   1.000
_cell.length_b   1.000
_cell.length_c   1.000
_cell.angle_alpha   90.00
_cell.angle_beta   90.00
_cell.angle_gamma   90.00
#
_symmetry.space_group_name_H-M   'P 1'
#
loop_
_entity.id
_entity.type
_entity.pdbx_description
1 polymer ?
#
loop_
_entity_poly.entity_id
_entity_poly.type
_entity_poly.pdbx_seq_one_letter_code
_entity_poly.pdbx_strand_id
1 'polypeptide(L)'
;MATGKDRHFSIEAIGSAIHRNPYEPGNYLTRVDHYERLGFPDLAAGDAYKALLLSDEIQDDCGEYHEKAVAALEAATVDFDDINGKWTRTIQLEFEKCALFSEKSLRDGELGDSPSQEDGADPTSSQIYVAERAAHQSYQILTRTLTDCGCLKSAYDFANRGHQAFPNDRCFLDTREEIVGISRASSTDRDRKSTDQPVVGSMIDLPEQGSVRRDLYPWNKHEPDRFANEKLAELNSRLREVAPKCEVRTVALPLLHEQSIQSNGSTDEVHTRQCPNISPKAAQPAITQLGLFATEDIAAYENVLHERSILAANNRLNDVLCDACSAPLPPISAESAPLPSCPDCEDTVFCSPTCQSLALSLYHPAVCNKPDFDVLAKDPSPEASASALYLALLGRTLAMSQSQNCHPLDLPEIKYLWGDFTLSDSNSTSSAPHTDMTRRRRLPFTFHDNILAPLHMLEKMDIDIFAHGDRCDTWVINTLYAKLRGTASARFSTTDPRRRGPEVCAVHPMWCLANHSCAPNVKWEWGGEIKFEARGGREVVRWGPVEEGEEEEGRWDGGILKGEEILNHYCDVELGVKERREWAVGALGGMCMCRRCVWEDEFGEDSRNG
;
A
#
# COMPACT_ATOMS: atom_id res chain seq x y z
N MET A 1 4.62 -22.23 -25.32
CA MET A 1 4.34 -20.87 -24.82
C MET A 1 2.93 -20.88 -24.24
N ALA A 2 2.80 -20.93 -22.92
CA ALA A 2 1.50 -20.91 -22.25
C ALA A 2 0.83 -19.54 -22.41
N THR A 3 -0.46 -19.51 -22.71
CA THR A 3 -1.25 -18.28 -22.89
C THR A 3 -1.41 -17.55 -21.54
N GLY A 4 -1.74 -16.25 -21.54
CA GLY A 4 -1.91 -15.48 -20.29
C GLY A 4 -2.95 -16.07 -19.33
N LYS A 5 -3.97 -16.77 -19.84
CA LYS A 5 -4.94 -17.52 -19.02
C LYS A 5 -4.30 -18.71 -18.31
N ASP A 6 -3.47 -19.48 -19.00
CA ASP A 6 -2.81 -20.67 -18.45
C ASP A 6 -1.86 -20.32 -17.27
N ARG A 7 -1.29 -19.11 -17.26
CA ARG A 7 -0.42 -18.63 -16.18
C ARG A 7 -1.18 -18.26 -14.90
N HIS A 8 -2.40 -17.72 -15.01
CA HIS A 8 -3.21 -17.33 -13.84
C HIS A 8 -3.81 -18.53 -13.11
N PHE A 9 -4.25 -19.55 -13.85
CA PHE A 9 -4.71 -20.83 -13.28
C PHE A 9 -3.62 -21.51 -12.43
N SER A 10 -2.35 -21.23 -12.69
CA SER A 10 -1.22 -21.78 -11.95
C SER A 10 -1.04 -21.16 -10.55
N ILE A 11 -1.27 -19.86 -10.38
CA ILE A 11 -1.10 -19.18 -9.08
C ILE A 11 -2.13 -19.65 -8.05
N GLU A 12 -3.40 -19.77 -8.45
CA GLU A 12 -4.46 -20.26 -7.55
C GLU A 12 -4.24 -21.72 -7.13
N ALA A 13 -3.74 -22.55 -8.04
CA ALA A 13 -3.42 -23.95 -7.77
C ALA A 13 -2.27 -24.06 -6.75
N ILE A 14 -1.22 -23.24 -6.90
CA ILE A 14 -0.09 -23.20 -5.95
C ILE A 14 -0.52 -22.58 -4.62
N GLY A 15 -1.34 -21.52 -4.62
CA GLY A 15 -1.93 -20.96 -3.40
C GLY A 15 -2.76 -22.00 -2.63
N SER A 16 -3.50 -22.86 -3.35
CA SER A 16 -4.21 -23.99 -2.76
C SER A 16 -3.26 -25.07 -2.20
N ALA A 17 -2.07 -25.24 -2.79
CA ALA A 17 -1.05 -26.14 -2.27
C ALA A 17 -0.42 -25.59 -0.99
N ILE A 18 -0.08 -24.29 -0.95
CA ILE A 18 0.36 -23.58 0.25
C ILE A 18 -0.69 -23.71 1.36
N HIS A 19 -1.97 -23.46 1.07
CA HIS A 19 -3.02 -23.60 2.08
C HIS A 19 -3.13 -25.02 2.66
N ARG A 20 -2.87 -26.05 1.85
CA ARG A 20 -2.87 -27.45 2.32
C ARG A 20 -1.61 -27.84 3.08
N ASN A 21 -0.47 -27.24 2.76
CA ASN A 21 0.81 -27.52 3.40
C ASN A 21 1.60 -26.21 3.61
N PRO A 22 1.17 -25.38 4.59
CA PRO A 22 1.67 -24.00 4.72
C PRO A 22 3.05 -23.90 5.36
N TYR A 23 3.58 -24.98 5.94
CA TYR A 23 4.89 -24.99 6.56
C TYR A 23 5.98 -25.61 5.67
N GLU A 24 5.67 -25.85 4.39
CA GLU A 24 6.64 -26.40 3.43
C GLU A 24 7.25 -25.28 2.58
N PRO A 25 8.57 -25.02 2.71
CA PRO A 25 9.22 -23.89 2.05
C PRO A 25 9.22 -23.98 0.52
N GLY A 26 9.24 -25.19 -0.05
CA GLY A 26 9.23 -25.43 -1.49
C GLY A 26 7.97 -24.92 -2.19
N ASN A 27 6.81 -24.91 -1.54
CA ASN A 27 5.56 -24.38 -2.08
C ASN A 27 5.66 -22.86 -2.31
N TYR A 28 6.27 -22.13 -1.38
CA TYR A 28 6.54 -20.69 -1.52
C TYR A 28 7.57 -20.44 -2.63
N LEU A 29 8.68 -21.18 -2.63
CA LEU A 29 9.70 -21.07 -3.70
C LEU A 29 9.16 -21.42 -5.08
N THR A 30 8.20 -22.34 -5.16
CA THR A 30 7.49 -22.63 -6.42
C THR A 30 6.65 -21.43 -6.85
N ARG A 31 5.92 -20.79 -5.93
CA ARG A 31 5.11 -19.61 -6.24
C ARG A 31 5.97 -18.39 -6.63
N VAL A 32 7.17 -18.25 -6.07
CA VAL A 32 8.17 -17.24 -6.48
C VAL A 32 8.43 -17.28 -7.98
N ASP A 33 8.75 -18.44 -8.56
CA ASP A 33 9.06 -18.55 -10.00
C ASP A 33 7.89 -18.07 -10.87
N HIS A 34 6.65 -18.33 -10.43
CA HIS A 34 5.47 -17.83 -11.12
C HIS A 34 5.29 -16.32 -10.97
N TYR A 35 5.51 -15.74 -9.79
CA TYR A 35 5.46 -14.29 -9.59
C TYR A 35 6.54 -13.56 -10.40
N GLU A 36 7.76 -14.09 -10.47
CA GLU A 36 8.84 -13.52 -11.29
C GLU A 36 8.49 -13.56 -12.79
N ARG A 37 7.95 -14.67 -13.29
CA ARG A 37 7.47 -14.79 -14.68
C ARG A 37 6.32 -13.85 -15.03
N LEU A 38 5.56 -13.40 -14.02
CA LEU A 38 4.49 -12.43 -14.15
C LEU A 38 4.96 -10.98 -13.93
N GLY A 39 6.24 -10.78 -13.56
CA GLY A 39 6.82 -9.47 -13.29
C GLY A 39 6.31 -8.84 -11.99
N PHE A 40 6.17 -9.65 -10.94
CA PHE A 40 5.81 -9.23 -9.57
C PHE A 40 6.95 -9.55 -8.58
N PRO A 41 8.08 -8.83 -8.65
CA PRO A 41 9.22 -9.06 -7.75
C PRO A 41 8.87 -8.81 -6.28
N ASP A 42 7.90 -7.93 -6.01
CA ASP A 42 7.38 -7.61 -4.69
C ASP A 42 6.69 -8.80 -4.02
N LEU A 43 5.88 -9.54 -4.79
CA LEU A 43 5.21 -10.75 -4.30
C LEU A 43 6.19 -11.91 -4.14
N ALA A 44 7.14 -12.03 -5.07
CA ALA A 44 8.23 -12.99 -4.98
C ALA A 44 9.10 -12.77 -3.74
N ALA A 45 9.41 -11.51 -3.39
CA ALA A 45 10.16 -11.18 -2.18
C ALA A 45 9.41 -11.63 -0.90
N GLY A 46 8.09 -11.45 -0.85
CA GLY A 46 7.27 -11.90 0.28
C GLY A 46 7.32 -13.43 0.47
N ASP A 47 7.17 -14.19 -0.61
CA ASP A 47 7.23 -15.66 -0.56
C ASP A 47 8.63 -16.18 -0.24
N ALA A 48 9.67 -15.57 -0.82
CA ALA A 48 11.05 -15.91 -0.50
C ALA A 48 11.38 -15.65 0.97
N TYR A 49 10.81 -14.58 1.56
CA TYR A 49 10.99 -14.31 2.98
C TYR A 49 10.30 -15.36 3.86
N LYS A 50 9.06 -15.78 3.52
CA LYS A 50 8.39 -16.87 4.24
C LYS A 50 9.13 -18.20 4.12
N ALA A 51 9.68 -18.51 2.93
CA ALA A 51 10.50 -19.70 2.72
C ALA A 51 11.80 -19.65 3.56
N LEU A 52 12.42 -18.47 3.68
CA LEU A 52 13.58 -18.28 4.55
C LEU A 52 13.23 -18.52 6.02
N LEU A 53 12.13 -17.94 6.52
CA LEU A 53 11.67 -18.16 7.89
C LEU A 53 11.41 -19.65 8.17
N LEU A 54 10.72 -20.37 7.28
CA LEU A 54 10.51 -21.82 7.43
C LEU A 54 11.81 -22.61 7.39
N SER A 55 12.82 -22.16 6.64
CA SER A 55 14.12 -22.80 6.60
C SER A 55 14.84 -22.63 7.95
N ASP A 56 14.75 -21.45 8.56
CA ASP A 56 15.28 -21.18 9.90
C ASP A 56 14.54 -22.03 10.95
N GLU A 57 13.21 -22.14 10.88
CA GLU A 57 12.39 -22.99 11.77
C GLU A 57 12.73 -24.48 11.68
N ILE A 58 13.10 -25.00 10.50
CA ILE A 58 13.54 -26.40 10.36
C ILE A 58 14.91 -26.62 11.01
N GLN A 59 15.79 -25.60 10.98
CA GLN A 59 17.15 -25.70 11.51
C GLN A 59 17.25 -25.45 13.02
N ASP A 60 16.32 -24.66 13.58
CA ASP A 60 16.26 -24.34 15.00
C ASP A 60 15.23 -25.23 15.73
N ASP A 61 15.69 -26.16 16.55
CA ASP A 61 14.85 -27.07 17.33
C ASP A 61 14.02 -26.35 18.41
N CYS A 62 14.35 -25.09 18.71
CA CYS A 62 13.61 -24.22 19.62
C CYS A 62 12.60 -23.31 18.91
N GLY A 63 12.49 -23.40 17.57
CA GLY A 63 11.57 -22.63 16.76
C GLY A 63 10.10 -22.90 17.09
N GLU A 64 9.25 -21.87 17.02
CA GLU A 64 7.81 -21.99 17.34
C GLU A 64 7.08 -22.95 16.39
N TYR A 65 7.54 -23.00 15.14
CA TYR A 65 6.94 -23.80 14.07
C TYR A 65 7.79 -25.01 13.67
N HIS A 66 8.90 -25.28 14.37
CA HIS A 66 9.84 -26.37 14.07
C HIS A 66 9.15 -27.70 13.79
N GLU A 67 8.35 -28.21 14.74
CA GLU A 67 7.66 -29.51 14.60
C GLU A 67 6.73 -29.54 13.38
N LYS A 68 6.04 -28.43 13.09
CA LYS A 68 5.12 -28.34 11.95
C LYS A 68 5.88 -28.29 10.62
N ALA A 69 6.99 -27.55 10.56
CA ALA A 69 7.81 -27.41 9.37
C ALA A 69 8.55 -28.71 9.02
N VAL A 70 9.11 -29.40 10.02
CA VAL A 70 9.72 -30.73 9.85
C VAL A 70 8.67 -31.74 9.36
N ALA A 71 7.50 -31.82 10.00
CA ALA A 71 6.43 -32.72 9.59
C ALA A 71 5.92 -32.43 8.16
N ALA A 72 5.83 -31.14 7.78
CA ALA A 72 5.46 -30.71 6.44
C ALA A 72 6.47 -31.16 5.37
N LEU A 73 7.77 -31.11 5.70
CA LEU A 73 8.84 -31.58 4.83
C LEU A 73 8.85 -33.11 4.71
N GLU A 74 8.67 -33.83 5.82
CA GLU A 74 8.54 -35.29 5.83
C GLU A 74 7.36 -35.73 4.95
N ALA A 75 6.19 -35.12 5.12
CA ALA A 75 5.02 -35.41 4.30
C ALA A 75 5.25 -35.15 2.80
N ALA A 76 6.09 -34.17 2.46
CA ALA A 76 6.49 -33.89 1.07
C ALA A 76 7.51 -34.91 0.53
N THR A 77 8.37 -35.49 1.39
CA THR A 77 9.37 -36.51 1.02
C THR A 77 8.78 -37.89 0.75
N VAL A 78 7.55 -38.21 1.19
CA VAL A 78 6.94 -39.54 0.93
C VAL A 78 6.54 -39.76 -0.54
N ASP A 79 6.56 -38.70 -1.38
CA ASP A 79 6.36 -38.76 -2.85
C ASP A 79 7.69 -38.96 -3.64
N PHE A 80 8.75 -39.46 -2.98
CA PHE A 80 10.10 -39.64 -3.52
C PHE A 80 10.28 -40.94 -4.32
N ASP A 81 10.65 -40.83 -5.60
CA ASP A 81 10.96 -41.99 -6.45
C ASP A 81 12.46 -42.34 -6.35
N ASP A 82 12.75 -43.38 -5.56
CA ASP A 82 14.07 -43.82 -5.08
C ASP A 82 15.02 -44.29 -6.21
N ILE A 83 14.53 -44.43 -7.44
CA ILE A 83 15.29 -45.06 -8.55
C ILE A 83 16.26 -44.08 -9.22
N ASN A 84 16.04 -42.76 -9.11
CA ASN A 84 16.83 -41.75 -9.85
C ASN A 84 17.44 -40.63 -8.99
N GLY A 85 17.28 -40.65 -7.66
CA GLY A 85 17.78 -39.59 -6.78
C GLY A 85 17.27 -38.18 -7.13
N LYS A 86 16.06 -38.09 -7.71
CA LYS A 86 15.42 -36.84 -8.14
C LYS A 86 14.03 -36.72 -7.53
N TRP A 87 13.79 -35.58 -6.88
CA TRP A 87 12.50 -35.16 -6.34
C TRP A 87 11.44 -35.09 -7.45
N THR A 88 10.41 -35.94 -7.35
CA THR A 88 9.39 -36.17 -8.39
C THR A 88 8.16 -35.26 -8.28
N ARG A 89 8.04 -34.44 -7.24
CA ARG A 89 6.99 -33.40 -7.15
C ARG A 89 7.51 -32.07 -7.67
N THR A 90 7.60 -31.92 -9.00
CA THR A 90 7.74 -30.64 -9.75
C THR A 90 8.48 -29.48 -9.05
N ILE A 91 9.60 -29.76 -8.35
CA ILE A 91 10.72 -28.82 -8.22
C ILE A 91 11.64 -29.12 -9.40
N GLN A 92 11.05 -29.16 -10.60
CA GLN A 92 11.78 -29.01 -11.83
C GLN A 92 11.82 -27.52 -12.14
N LEU A 93 12.38 -26.75 -11.21
CA LEU A 93 13.03 -25.49 -11.57
C LEU A 93 14.09 -25.89 -12.60
N GLU A 94 14.10 -25.28 -13.79
CA GLU A 94 15.17 -25.47 -14.76
C GLU A 94 16.49 -25.00 -14.12
N PHE A 95 17.17 -25.91 -13.43
CA PHE A 95 18.41 -25.70 -12.68
C PHE A 95 19.64 -25.45 -13.58
N GLU A 96 19.47 -25.21 -14.88
CA GLU A 96 20.58 -25.20 -15.85
C GLU A 96 21.13 -23.80 -16.18
N LYS A 97 20.65 -22.70 -15.58
CA LYS A 97 21.16 -21.36 -15.92
C LYS A 97 21.93 -20.59 -14.84
N CYS A 98 21.83 -20.96 -13.56
CA CYS A 98 22.71 -20.42 -12.50
C CYS A 98 23.80 -21.41 -12.05
N ALA A 99 23.71 -22.69 -12.41
CA ALA A 99 24.67 -23.72 -11.99
C ALA A 99 26.00 -23.72 -12.77
N LEU A 100 26.20 -22.84 -13.76
CA LEU A 100 27.44 -22.82 -14.55
C LEU A 100 28.68 -22.33 -13.79
N PHE A 101 28.57 -21.93 -12.52
CA PHE A 101 29.74 -21.50 -11.72
C PHE A 101 29.91 -22.14 -10.32
N SER A 102 29.02 -23.04 -9.86
CA SER A 102 29.06 -23.53 -8.47
C SER A 102 29.23 -25.05 -8.27
N GLU A 103 28.96 -25.89 -9.28
CA GLU A 103 29.05 -27.36 -9.10
C GLU A 103 30.46 -27.89 -8.77
N LYS A 104 31.50 -27.06 -8.88
CA LYS A 104 32.86 -27.43 -8.44
C LYS A 104 33.16 -27.11 -6.97
N SER A 105 32.43 -26.22 -6.30
CA SER A 105 32.89 -25.69 -5.00
C SER A 105 32.33 -26.44 -3.78
N LEU A 106 31.29 -27.26 -3.93
CA LEU A 106 30.72 -28.04 -2.83
C LEU A 106 31.32 -29.45 -2.70
N ARG A 107 32.23 -29.86 -3.60
CA ARG A 107 32.92 -31.16 -3.57
C ARG A 107 34.34 -31.13 -3.02
N ASP A 108 34.93 -29.95 -2.83
CA ASP A 108 36.35 -29.81 -2.46
C ASP A 108 36.58 -29.51 -0.96
N GLY A 109 35.59 -29.79 -0.10
CA GLY A 109 35.82 -29.97 1.33
C GLY A 109 36.25 -31.41 1.58
N GLU A 110 37.48 -31.62 2.04
CA GLU A 110 38.15 -32.92 2.26
C GLU A 110 37.20 -34.03 2.76
N LEU A 111 36.76 -34.90 1.84
CA LEU A 111 36.17 -36.20 2.17
C LEU A 111 37.30 -37.11 2.63
N GLY A 112 37.48 -37.22 3.94
CA GLY A 112 38.06 -38.41 4.55
C GLY A 112 37.25 -39.63 4.14
N ASP A 113 37.98 -40.71 3.84
CA ASP A 113 37.57 -42.09 3.49
C ASP A 113 36.08 -42.37 3.22
N SER A 114 35.85 -42.97 2.05
CA SER A 114 34.57 -43.50 1.59
C SER A 114 33.91 -44.40 2.66
N PRO A 115 32.70 -44.08 3.16
CA PRO A 115 31.93 -45.06 3.90
C PRO A 115 31.45 -46.12 2.92
N SER A 116 31.75 -47.37 3.24
CA SER A 116 31.09 -48.53 2.68
C SER A 116 29.57 -48.33 2.62
N GLN A 117 28.97 -48.75 1.51
CA GLN A 117 27.53 -48.90 1.36
C GLN A 117 26.98 -49.82 2.46
N GLU A 118 26.52 -49.24 3.58
CA GLU A 118 25.66 -49.83 4.60
C GLU A 118 25.55 -48.78 5.71
N ASP A 119 24.54 -47.91 5.65
CA ASP A 119 23.83 -47.31 6.80
C ASP A 119 22.76 -46.35 6.25
N GLY A 120 21.52 -46.50 6.72
CA GLY A 120 20.38 -45.69 6.27
C GLY A 120 20.63 -44.21 6.51
N ALA A 121 20.39 -43.37 5.51
CA ALA A 121 20.49 -41.92 5.65
C ALA A 121 19.61 -41.46 6.83
N ASP A 122 20.22 -40.83 7.82
CA ASP A 122 19.52 -40.23 8.95
C ASP A 122 18.51 -39.18 8.43
N PRO A 123 17.20 -39.33 8.68
CA PRO A 123 16.17 -38.40 8.22
C PRO A 123 16.48 -36.94 8.61
N THR A 124 17.06 -36.74 9.78
CA THR A 124 17.47 -35.42 10.31
C THR A 124 18.50 -34.76 9.39
N SER A 125 19.50 -35.52 8.95
CA SER A 125 20.55 -35.05 8.04
C SER A 125 20.00 -34.66 6.65
N SER A 126 18.95 -35.33 6.17
CA SER A 126 18.28 -34.97 4.90
C SER A 126 17.42 -33.72 5.04
N GLN A 127 16.75 -33.51 6.18
CA GLN A 127 15.89 -32.35 6.43
C GLN A 127 16.72 -31.06 6.51
N ILE A 128 17.83 -31.09 7.25
CA ILE A 128 18.78 -29.98 7.36
C ILE A 128 19.31 -29.59 5.97
N TYR A 129 19.69 -30.56 5.15
CA TYR A 129 20.16 -30.30 3.78
C TYR A 129 19.12 -29.57 2.92
N VAL A 130 17.85 -29.97 2.99
CA VAL A 130 16.77 -29.31 2.24
C VAL A 130 16.54 -27.89 2.76
N ALA A 131 16.53 -27.69 4.09
CA ALA A 131 16.38 -26.38 4.70
C ALA A 131 17.53 -25.44 4.33
N GLU A 132 18.79 -25.90 4.37
CA GLU A 132 19.95 -25.11 3.94
C GLU A 132 19.84 -24.67 2.47
N ARG A 133 19.37 -25.57 1.59
CA ARG A 133 19.16 -25.26 0.17
C ARG A 133 18.03 -24.26 -0.03
N ALA A 134 16.93 -24.40 0.71
CA ALA A 134 15.81 -23.46 0.67
C ALA A 134 16.22 -22.07 1.19
N ALA A 135 16.99 -22.01 2.28
CA ALA A 135 17.58 -20.76 2.80
C ALA A 135 18.50 -20.10 1.77
N HIS A 136 19.42 -20.87 1.16
CA HIS A 136 20.34 -20.38 0.13
C HIS A 136 19.60 -19.75 -1.05
N GLN A 137 18.59 -20.44 -1.58
CA GLN A 137 17.75 -19.93 -2.67
C GLN A 137 16.99 -18.68 -2.25
N SER A 138 16.43 -18.67 -1.03
CA SER A 138 15.66 -17.54 -0.52
C SER A 138 16.50 -16.28 -0.42
N TYR A 139 17.75 -16.36 0.06
CA TYR A 139 18.68 -15.22 0.05
C TYR A 139 18.95 -14.71 -1.37
N GLN A 140 19.22 -15.59 -2.33
CA GLN A 140 19.46 -15.19 -3.72
C GLN A 140 18.24 -14.47 -4.33
N ILE A 141 17.04 -15.01 -4.10
CA ILE A 141 15.78 -14.44 -4.59
C ILE A 141 15.52 -13.09 -3.92
N LEU A 142 15.65 -12.98 -2.59
CA LEU A 142 15.41 -11.75 -1.84
C LEU A 142 16.33 -10.63 -2.32
N THR A 143 17.63 -10.90 -2.46
CA THR A 143 18.58 -9.89 -2.95
C THR A 143 18.20 -9.40 -4.36
N ARG A 144 17.88 -10.30 -5.28
CA ARG A 144 17.48 -9.94 -6.66
C ARG A 144 16.17 -9.16 -6.68
N THR A 145 15.12 -9.72 -6.09
CA THR A 145 13.76 -9.16 -6.16
C THR A 145 13.63 -7.81 -5.44
N LEU A 146 14.33 -7.62 -4.31
CA LEU A 146 14.37 -6.32 -3.63
C LEU A 146 15.15 -5.27 -4.44
N THR A 147 16.19 -5.68 -5.17
CA THR A 147 16.88 -4.82 -6.14
C THR A 147 15.93 -4.39 -7.26
N ASP A 148 15.15 -5.32 -7.81
CA ASP A 148 14.15 -5.04 -8.85
C ASP A 148 13.02 -4.11 -8.36
N CYS A 149 12.68 -4.18 -7.08
CA CYS A 149 11.74 -3.28 -6.41
C CYS A 149 12.32 -1.88 -6.16
N GLY A 150 13.65 -1.73 -6.15
CA GLY A 150 14.36 -0.49 -5.81
C GLY A 150 14.70 -0.34 -4.31
N CYS A 151 14.49 -1.37 -3.50
CA CYS A 151 14.84 -1.40 -2.07
C CYS A 151 16.32 -1.77 -1.89
N LEU A 152 17.22 -0.90 -2.40
CA LEU A 152 18.64 -1.20 -2.52
C LEU A 152 19.33 -1.45 -1.17
N LYS A 153 18.91 -0.75 -0.11
CA LYS A 153 19.45 -0.96 1.24
C LYS A 153 19.10 -2.37 1.76
N SER A 154 17.81 -2.71 1.83
CA SER A 154 17.38 -4.06 2.20
C SER A 154 17.99 -5.15 1.31
N ALA A 155 18.07 -4.95 -0.01
CA ALA A 155 18.71 -5.91 -0.92
C ALA A 155 20.19 -6.15 -0.57
N TYR A 156 20.94 -5.08 -0.27
CA TYR A 156 22.34 -5.16 0.15
C TYR A 156 22.50 -5.87 1.49
N ASP A 157 21.60 -5.61 2.44
CA ASP A 157 21.61 -6.27 3.76
C ASP A 157 21.34 -7.78 3.63
N PHE A 158 20.38 -8.20 2.81
CA PHE A 158 20.16 -9.62 2.50
C PHE A 158 21.33 -10.25 1.74
N ALA A 159 22.01 -9.51 0.85
CA ALA A 159 23.20 -10.01 0.19
C ALA A 159 24.36 -10.23 1.18
N ASN A 160 24.52 -9.36 2.18
CA ASN A 160 25.51 -9.54 3.23
C ASN A 160 25.20 -10.76 4.09
N ARG A 161 23.94 -10.92 4.52
CA ARG A 161 23.49 -12.08 5.30
C ARG A 161 23.67 -13.38 4.51
N GLY A 162 23.27 -13.39 3.24
CA GLY A 162 23.47 -14.51 2.33
C GLY A 162 24.95 -14.88 2.16
N HIS A 163 25.83 -13.89 2.00
CA HIS A 163 27.28 -14.14 1.94
C HIS A 163 27.86 -14.67 3.26
N GLN A 164 27.35 -14.22 4.41
CA GLN A 164 27.76 -14.73 5.72
C GLN A 164 27.33 -16.19 5.91
N ALA A 165 26.10 -16.53 5.53
CA ALA A 165 25.58 -17.90 5.61
C ALA A 165 26.20 -18.83 4.56
N PHE A 166 26.52 -18.32 3.37
CA PHE A 166 27.06 -19.10 2.24
C PHE A 166 28.30 -18.42 1.62
N PRO A 167 29.47 -18.43 2.30
CA PRO A 167 30.65 -17.67 1.88
C PRO A 167 31.24 -18.06 0.52
N ASN A 168 31.01 -19.30 0.09
CA ASN A 168 31.51 -19.82 -1.19
C ASN A 168 30.68 -19.36 -2.40
N ASP A 169 29.47 -18.83 -2.17
CA ASP A 169 28.65 -18.30 -3.26
C ASP A 169 29.03 -16.84 -3.56
N ARG A 170 29.75 -16.68 -4.68
CA ARG A 170 30.19 -15.36 -5.16
C ARG A 170 29.05 -14.50 -5.69
N CYS A 171 27.88 -15.08 -5.98
CA CYS A 171 26.71 -14.34 -6.47
C CYS A 171 26.31 -13.19 -5.53
N PHE A 172 26.43 -13.40 -4.22
CA PHE A 172 26.15 -12.34 -3.23
C PHE A 172 27.14 -11.18 -3.31
N LEU A 173 28.42 -11.44 -3.59
CA LEU A 173 29.43 -10.39 -3.78
C LEU A 173 29.18 -9.62 -5.07
N ASP A 174 28.92 -10.35 -6.16
CA ASP A 174 28.64 -9.75 -7.47
C ASP A 174 27.40 -8.85 -7.41
N THR A 175 26.33 -9.31 -6.72
CA THR A 175 25.10 -8.52 -6.57
C THR A 175 25.30 -7.30 -5.67
N ARG A 176 26.15 -7.38 -4.64
CA ARG A 176 26.51 -6.21 -3.82
C ARG A 176 27.21 -5.14 -4.66
N GLU A 177 28.14 -5.54 -5.53
CA GLU A 177 28.81 -4.62 -6.45
C GLU A 177 27.82 -3.99 -7.43
N GLU A 178 26.87 -4.77 -7.95
CA GLU A 178 25.79 -4.27 -8.81
C GLU A 178 24.91 -3.23 -8.11
N ILE A 179 24.43 -3.51 -6.90
CA ILE A 179 23.58 -2.59 -6.11
C ILE A 179 24.30 -1.25 -5.89
N VAL A 180 25.58 -1.29 -5.55
CA VAL A 180 26.41 -0.09 -5.39
C VAL A 180 26.58 0.64 -6.73
N GLY A 181 26.73 -0.09 -7.83
CA GLY A 181 26.75 0.47 -9.18
C GLY A 181 25.47 1.20 -9.55
N ILE A 182 24.30 0.61 -9.28
CA ILE A 182 22.97 1.19 -9.54
C ILE A 182 22.79 2.49 -8.74
N SER A 183 23.16 2.48 -7.46
CA SER A 183 23.08 3.67 -6.60
C SER A 183 23.94 4.82 -7.14
N ARG A 184 25.21 4.53 -7.49
CA ARG A 184 26.13 5.53 -8.06
C ARG A 184 25.63 6.12 -9.38
N ALA A 185 25.12 5.29 -10.28
CA ALA A 185 24.57 5.74 -11.56
C ALA A 185 23.38 6.71 -11.34
N SER A 186 22.51 6.40 -10.39
CA SER A 186 21.34 7.22 -10.05
C SER A 186 21.71 8.58 -9.42
N SER A 187 22.79 8.64 -8.64
CA SER A 187 23.29 9.89 -8.05
C SER A 187 23.94 10.82 -9.08
N THR A 188 24.67 10.30 -10.06
CA THR A 188 25.30 11.12 -11.11
C THR A 188 24.31 11.88 -11.99
N ASP A 189 23.07 11.40 -12.08
CA ASP A 189 21.98 12.07 -12.84
C ASP A 189 21.31 13.18 -12.01
N ARG A 190 21.34 13.09 -10.67
CA ARG A 190 20.88 14.16 -9.74
C ARG A 190 21.92 15.28 -9.59
N ASP A 191 23.21 14.93 -9.51
CA ASP A 191 24.30 15.89 -9.30
C ASP A 191 24.63 16.72 -10.55
N ARG A 192 24.12 16.40 -11.74
CA ARG A 192 24.19 17.32 -12.89
C ARG A 192 23.44 18.65 -12.68
N LYS A 193 22.65 18.77 -11.61
CA LYS A 193 22.00 20.03 -11.17
C LYS A 193 22.62 20.67 -9.92
N SER A 194 23.70 20.11 -9.37
CA SER A 194 24.37 20.63 -8.17
C SER A 194 25.88 20.69 -8.39
N THR A 195 26.50 21.87 -8.21
CA THR A 195 27.92 22.11 -8.50
C THR A 195 28.91 21.63 -7.44
N ASP A 196 28.48 20.87 -6.43
CA ASP A 196 29.37 20.43 -5.35
C ASP A 196 29.92 19.02 -5.58
N GLN A 197 31.24 18.87 -5.43
CA GLN A 197 31.95 17.60 -5.58
C GLN A 197 31.61 16.62 -4.45
N PRO A 198 31.37 15.34 -4.74
CA PRO A 198 31.07 14.35 -3.71
C PRO A 198 32.34 13.95 -2.93
N VAL A 199 32.26 14.02 -1.60
CA VAL A 199 33.27 13.50 -0.67
C VAL A 199 33.15 11.98 -0.61
N VAL A 200 34.15 11.27 -1.14
CA VAL A 200 34.28 9.81 -1.06
C VAL A 200 34.73 9.43 0.35
N GLY A 201 33.87 8.73 1.11
CA GLY A 201 34.23 8.21 2.44
C GLY A 201 33.07 7.87 3.39
N SER A 202 31.82 8.21 3.07
CA SER A 202 30.65 7.86 3.86
C SER A 202 30.10 6.49 3.47
N MET A 203 29.66 5.70 4.46
CA MET A 203 28.76 4.55 4.33
C MET A 203 27.75 4.82 3.21
N ILE A 204 27.66 3.94 2.22
CA ILE A 204 26.84 4.16 1.02
C ILE A 204 25.39 4.32 1.50
N ASP A 205 24.84 5.52 1.38
CA ASP A 205 23.44 5.80 1.72
C ASP A 205 22.56 5.22 0.60
N LEU A 206 22.27 3.92 0.73
CA LEU A 206 21.44 3.20 -0.23
C LEU A 206 19.96 3.55 0.01
N PRO A 207 19.18 3.80 -1.05
CA PRO A 207 17.75 4.04 -0.91
C PRO A 207 17.03 2.79 -0.39
N GLU A 208 16.14 2.96 0.59
CA GLU A 208 15.28 1.89 1.10
C GLU A 208 13.92 1.85 0.38
N GLN A 209 13.39 3.01 -0.01
CA GLN A 209 12.08 3.09 -0.65
C GLN A 209 12.17 2.87 -2.15
N GLY A 210 11.51 1.81 -2.60
CA GLY A 210 11.28 1.46 -3.99
C GLY A 210 9.86 1.80 -4.46
N SER A 211 9.48 1.25 -5.60
CA SER A 211 8.11 1.35 -6.12
C SER A 211 7.75 0.13 -6.97
N VAL A 212 6.55 -0.39 -6.75
CA VAL A 212 6.08 -1.64 -7.34
C VAL A 212 4.76 -1.41 -8.05
N ARG A 213 4.30 -2.43 -8.79
CA ARG A 213 3.09 -2.34 -9.60
C ARG A 213 1.87 -2.11 -8.71
N ARG A 214 0.99 -1.19 -9.12
CA ARG A 214 -0.29 -0.92 -8.47
C ARG A 214 -1.40 -1.54 -9.32
N ASP A 215 -1.51 -2.87 -9.28
CA ASP A 215 -2.36 -3.64 -10.20
C ASP A 215 -3.55 -4.27 -9.48
N LEU A 216 -4.64 -4.48 -10.23
CA LEU A 216 -5.69 -5.38 -9.80
C LEU A 216 -5.26 -6.81 -10.14
N TYR A 217 -4.86 -7.57 -9.13
CA TYR A 217 -4.38 -8.94 -9.32
C TYR A 217 -5.47 -9.83 -9.92
N PRO A 218 -5.20 -10.61 -10.97
CA PRO A 218 -6.21 -11.44 -11.64
C PRO A 218 -6.88 -12.50 -10.74
N TRP A 219 -6.19 -12.93 -9.69
CA TRP A 219 -6.72 -13.88 -8.69
C TRP A 219 -7.38 -13.21 -7.48
N ASN A 220 -7.44 -11.87 -7.44
CA ASN A 220 -8.17 -11.15 -6.39
C ASN A 220 -9.68 -11.27 -6.63
N LYS A 221 -10.36 -12.09 -5.82
CA LYS A 221 -11.81 -12.31 -5.87
C LYS A 221 -12.62 -11.37 -4.98
N HIS A 222 -11.95 -10.48 -4.24
CA HIS A 222 -12.58 -9.60 -3.26
C HIS A 222 -12.89 -8.20 -3.81
N GLU A 223 -12.22 -7.79 -4.90
CA GLU A 223 -12.49 -6.49 -5.52
C GLU A 223 -13.85 -6.49 -6.22
N PRO A 224 -14.81 -5.65 -5.80
CA PRO A 224 -16.12 -5.59 -6.46
C PRO A 224 -16.05 -4.75 -7.73
N ASP A 225 -16.93 -5.03 -8.69
CA ASP A 225 -17.30 -4.04 -9.69
C ASP A 225 -18.13 -2.93 -9.01
N ARG A 226 -17.45 -1.85 -8.63
CA ARG A 226 -18.03 -0.69 -7.92
C ARG A 226 -19.11 0.03 -8.74
N PHE A 227 -19.15 -0.21 -10.06
CA PHE A 227 -20.10 0.43 -10.97
C PHE A 227 -21.35 -0.42 -11.23
N ALA A 228 -21.35 -1.68 -10.80
CA ALA A 228 -22.52 -2.54 -10.93
C ALA A 228 -23.72 -1.99 -10.13
N ASN A 229 -24.91 -2.00 -10.73
CA ASN A 229 -26.12 -1.44 -10.12
C ASN A 229 -26.43 -2.03 -8.73
N GLU A 230 -26.21 -3.34 -8.54
CA GLU A 230 -26.40 -4.00 -7.25
C GLU A 230 -25.45 -3.44 -6.17
N LYS A 231 -24.20 -3.16 -6.54
CA LYS A 231 -23.17 -2.61 -5.63
C LYS A 231 -23.41 -1.13 -5.35
N LEU A 232 -23.88 -0.37 -6.33
CA LEU A 232 -24.36 1.00 -6.12
C LEU A 232 -25.56 1.06 -5.19
N ALA A 233 -26.51 0.12 -5.29
CA ALA A 233 -27.66 0.05 -4.38
C ALA A 233 -27.24 -0.26 -2.93
N GLU A 234 -26.29 -1.17 -2.76
CA GLU A 234 -25.69 -1.51 -1.46
C GLU A 234 -24.98 -0.29 -0.83
N LEU A 235 -24.14 0.40 -1.61
CA LEU A 235 -23.47 1.64 -1.20
C LEU A 235 -24.46 2.74 -0.82
N ASN A 236 -25.48 2.97 -1.64
CA ASN A 236 -26.53 3.94 -1.36
C ASN A 236 -27.33 3.59 -0.10
N SER A 237 -27.50 2.30 0.20
CA SER A 237 -28.15 1.89 1.44
C SER A 237 -27.37 2.28 2.67
N ARG A 238 -26.05 2.11 2.65
CA ARG A 238 -25.16 2.51 3.74
C ARG A 238 -25.04 4.02 3.83
N LEU A 239 -24.94 4.71 2.69
CA LEU A 239 -24.83 6.17 2.61
C LEU A 239 -26.01 6.88 3.32
N ARG A 240 -27.24 6.35 3.20
CA ARG A 240 -28.43 6.95 3.82
C ARG A 240 -28.34 7.11 5.34
N GLU A 241 -27.53 6.29 6.01
CA GLU A 241 -27.34 6.37 7.46
C GLU A 241 -26.52 7.61 7.87
N VAL A 242 -25.65 8.10 6.99
CA VAL A 242 -24.70 9.19 7.27
C VAL A 242 -24.94 10.45 6.42
N ALA A 243 -25.62 10.33 5.27
CA ALA A 243 -25.90 11.41 4.32
C ALA A 243 -27.26 11.18 3.62
N PRO A 244 -28.39 11.36 4.33
CA PRO A 244 -29.72 10.99 3.84
C PRO A 244 -30.20 11.78 2.61
N LYS A 245 -29.63 12.96 2.36
CA LYS A 245 -29.91 13.82 1.20
C LYS A 245 -28.99 13.57 0.00
N CYS A 246 -28.20 12.51 0.04
CA CYS A 246 -27.22 12.21 -0.99
C CYS A 246 -27.41 10.81 -1.56
N GLU A 247 -26.95 10.64 -2.80
CA GLU A 247 -26.79 9.34 -3.43
C GLU A 247 -25.46 9.22 -4.18
N VAL A 248 -24.93 8.00 -4.24
CA VAL A 248 -23.76 7.64 -5.04
C VAL A 248 -24.21 7.36 -6.47
N ARG A 249 -23.58 8.03 -7.43
CA ARG A 249 -23.78 7.80 -8.87
C ARG A 249 -22.44 7.58 -9.56
N THR A 250 -22.48 7.04 -10.78
CA THR A 250 -21.31 7.06 -11.66
C THR A 250 -21.16 8.44 -12.30
N VAL A 251 -19.91 8.88 -12.46
CA VAL A 251 -19.54 10.16 -13.08
C VAL A 251 -18.34 9.95 -13.98
N ALA A 252 -18.30 10.66 -15.10
CA ALA A 252 -17.16 10.68 -16.01
C ALA A 252 -16.23 11.83 -15.64
N LEU A 253 -15.01 11.51 -15.18
CA LEU A 253 -13.99 12.49 -14.84
C LEU A 253 -12.89 12.53 -15.90
N PRO A 254 -12.18 13.66 -16.08
CA PRO A 254 -11.05 13.73 -17.00
C PRO A 254 -9.93 12.74 -16.63
N LEU A 255 -9.34 12.08 -17.62
CA LEU A 255 -8.17 11.23 -17.41
C LEU A 255 -6.92 12.11 -17.22
N LEU A 256 -6.31 12.04 -16.03
CA LEU A 256 -5.22 12.96 -15.65
C LEU A 256 -3.81 12.48 -16.04
N HIS A 257 -3.63 11.19 -16.34
CA HIS A 257 -2.32 10.54 -16.43
C HIS A 257 -1.53 10.80 -17.74
N GLU A 258 -2.19 11.20 -18.82
CA GLU A 258 -1.52 11.42 -20.13
C GLU A 258 -0.94 12.82 -20.29
N GLN A 259 -1.40 13.80 -19.50
CA GLN A 259 -1.03 15.21 -19.67
C GLN A 259 0.28 15.60 -18.97
N SER A 260 0.77 14.81 -18.01
CA SER A 260 2.00 15.10 -17.26
C SER A 260 3.29 14.80 -18.05
N ILE A 261 3.21 14.08 -19.18
CA ILE A 261 4.39 13.63 -19.94
C ILE A 261 4.79 14.62 -21.05
N GLN A 262 3.89 15.52 -21.49
CA GLN A 262 4.21 16.48 -22.56
C GLN A 262 5.16 17.62 -22.12
N SER A 263 5.52 17.71 -20.84
CA SER A 263 6.39 18.77 -20.31
C SER A 263 7.88 18.42 -20.21
N ASN A 264 8.29 17.17 -20.45
CA ASN A 264 9.69 16.75 -20.32
C ASN A 264 10.20 16.01 -21.57
N GLY A 265 10.55 16.77 -22.63
CA GLY A 265 11.19 16.18 -23.80
C GLY A 265 11.44 17.13 -24.97
N SER A 266 12.28 18.15 -24.80
CA SER A 266 13.27 18.60 -25.81
C SER A 266 13.96 19.88 -25.33
N THR A 267 15.26 19.75 -25.02
CA THR A 267 16.19 20.87 -24.97
C THR A 267 16.64 21.15 -26.40
N ASP A 268 16.12 22.23 -26.99
CA ASP A 268 16.82 23.17 -27.87
C ASP A 268 15.77 23.94 -28.66
N GLU A 269 15.37 25.11 -28.14
CA GLU A 269 15.29 26.38 -28.86
C GLU A 269 14.60 27.43 -27.98
N VAL A 270 15.33 28.51 -27.70
CA VAL A 270 14.82 29.71 -27.04
C VAL A 270 13.84 30.39 -27.99
N HIS A 271 12.53 30.13 -27.90
CA HIS A 271 11.48 31.05 -28.37
C HIS A 271 10.10 30.71 -27.78
N THR A 272 9.49 31.68 -27.09
CA THR A 272 8.07 31.81 -26.73
C THR A 272 7.37 30.64 -26.01
N ARG A 273 7.07 30.85 -24.73
CA ARG A 273 6.10 30.08 -23.94
C ARG A 273 4.73 30.10 -24.63
N GLN A 274 4.40 29.04 -25.34
CA GLN A 274 3.02 28.71 -25.72
C GLN A 274 2.76 27.27 -25.31
N CYS A 275 1.80 27.10 -24.40
CA CYS A 275 1.12 25.83 -24.19
C CYS A 275 0.60 25.33 -25.55
N PRO A 276 0.55 24.01 -25.81
CA PRO A 276 -0.05 23.51 -27.04
C PRO A 276 -1.48 24.03 -27.12
N ASN A 277 -1.81 24.71 -28.21
CA ASN A 277 -3.15 25.20 -28.53
C ASN A 277 -4.15 24.03 -28.44
N ILE A 278 -4.84 23.91 -27.31
CA ILE A 278 -5.97 22.99 -27.17
C ILE A 278 -7.11 23.62 -27.99
N SER A 279 -7.28 23.13 -29.21
CA SER A 279 -8.49 23.40 -29.98
C SER A 279 -9.69 22.84 -29.19
N PRO A 280 -10.78 23.61 -28.99
CA PRO A 280 -11.88 23.24 -28.09
C PRO A 280 -12.83 22.15 -28.62
N LYS A 281 -12.33 21.18 -29.42
CA LYS A 281 -13.17 20.18 -30.11
C LYS A 281 -12.73 18.72 -30.01
N ALA A 282 -11.62 18.39 -29.36
CA ALA A 282 -11.31 17.00 -29.05
C ALA A 282 -11.88 16.68 -27.66
N ALA A 283 -12.82 15.72 -27.57
CA ALA A 283 -13.30 15.23 -26.30
C ALA A 283 -12.11 14.70 -25.50
N GLN A 284 -11.83 15.31 -24.34
CA GLN A 284 -10.78 14.82 -23.44
C GLN A 284 -11.12 13.38 -23.04
N PRO A 285 -10.15 12.45 -23.04
CA PRO A 285 -10.39 11.10 -22.53
C PRO A 285 -10.91 11.17 -21.11
N ALA A 286 -11.95 10.39 -20.81
CA ALA A 286 -12.61 10.37 -19.51
C ALA A 286 -12.52 8.98 -18.88
N ILE A 287 -12.48 8.94 -17.55
CA ILE A 287 -12.53 7.74 -16.73
C ILE A 287 -13.82 7.73 -15.91
N THR A 288 -14.48 6.58 -15.83
CA THR A 288 -15.65 6.40 -14.97
C THR A 288 -15.20 6.30 -13.52
N GLN A 289 -15.80 7.11 -12.66
CA GLN A 289 -15.62 7.10 -11.21
C GLN A 289 -16.98 7.15 -10.49
N LEU A 290 -16.96 7.05 -9.17
CA LEU A 290 -18.12 7.32 -8.34
C LEU A 290 -18.11 8.79 -7.90
N GLY A 291 -19.30 9.35 -7.70
CA GLY A 291 -19.50 10.70 -7.17
C GLY A 291 -20.70 10.72 -6.24
N LEU A 292 -20.73 11.69 -5.33
CA LEU A 292 -21.84 11.93 -4.42
C LEU A 292 -22.73 13.04 -4.98
N PHE A 293 -24.04 12.85 -5.02
CA PHE A 293 -25.00 13.79 -5.62
C PHE A 293 -26.16 14.07 -4.70
N ALA A 294 -26.63 15.32 -4.67
CA ALA A 294 -27.79 15.72 -3.89
C ALA A 294 -29.08 15.11 -4.47
N THR A 295 -29.91 14.50 -3.62
CA THR A 295 -31.23 13.95 -4.01
C THR A 295 -32.36 14.98 -3.84
N GLU A 296 -32.10 16.03 -3.08
CA GLU A 296 -32.97 17.18 -2.85
C GLU A 296 -32.12 18.42 -2.56
N ASP A 297 -32.74 19.60 -2.47
CA ASP A 297 -32.02 20.83 -2.15
C ASP A 297 -31.45 20.77 -0.71
N ILE A 298 -30.21 21.20 -0.57
CA ILE A 298 -29.48 21.30 0.69
C ILE A 298 -29.22 22.79 0.96
N ALA A 299 -29.67 23.27 2.11
CA ALA A 299 -29.54 24.67 2.47
C ALA A 299 -28.07 25.04 2.75
N ALA A 300 -27.75 26.32 2.63
CA ALA A 300 -26.48 26.85 3.10
C ALA A 300 -26.25 26.49 4.58
N TYR A 301 -25.03 26.09 4.93
CA TYR A 301 -24.62 25.68 6.28
C TYR A 301 -25.33 24.41 6.80
N GLU A 302 -26.06 23.69 5.95
CA GLU A 302 -26.66 22.41 6.33
C GLU A 302 -25.60 21.30 6.32
N ASN A 303 -25.68 20.39 7.30
CA ASN A 303 -24.87 19.17 7.32
C ASN A 303 -25.31 18.23 6.19
N VAL A 304 -24.40 17.95 5.26
CA VAL A 304 -24.60 17.09 4.09
C VAL A 304 -24.31 15.62 4.44
N LEU A 305 -23.23 15.39 5.18
CA LEU A 305 -22.72 14.06 5.54
C LEU A 305 -22.11 14.12 6.95
N HIS A 306 -22.33 13.10 7.76
CA HIS A 306 -21.70 12.93 9.07
C HIS A 306 -21.26 11.48 9.26
N GLU A 307 -19.95 11.24 9.14
CA GLU A 307 -19.37 9.91 9.18
C GLU A 307 -18.33 9.79 10.30
N ARG A 308 -18.46 8.75 11.13
CA ARG A 308 -17.46 8.36 12.13
C ARG A 308 -16.65 7.20 11.59
N SER A 309 -15.33 7.23 11.80
CA SER A 309 -14.45 6.11 11.46
C SER A 309 -13.85 5.45 12.69
N ILE A 310 -13.90 4.12 12.70
CA ILE A 310 -13.19 3.25 13.66
C ILE A 310 -11.93 2.64 13.01
N LEU A 311 -11.84 2.70 11.68
CA LEU A 311 -10.59 2.49 10.96
C LEU A 311 -9.76 3.77 11.00
N ALA A 312 -9.32 4.11 12.22
CA ALA A 312 -8.53 5.28 12.56
C ALA A 312 -7.27 4.86 13.33
N ALA A 313 -6.18 5.59 13.08
CA ALA A 313 -4.90 5.36 13.72
C ALA A 313 -4.10 6.65 13.86
N ASN A 314 -3.30 6.73 14.91
CA ASN A 314 -2.34 7.81 15.16
C ASN A 314 -0.93 7.26 15.27
N ASN A 315 0.07 8.11 15.06
CA ASN A 315 1.49 7.74 15.12
C ASN A 315 2.18 8.24 16.39
N ARG A 316 1.44 8.55 17.46
CA ARG A 316 1.99 9.03 18.73
C ARG A 316 1.91 7.99 19.82
N LEU A 317 3.02 7.77 20.51
CA LEU A 317 3.03 6.99 21.73
C LEU A 317 2.58 7.87 22.90
N ASN A 318 1.71 7.34 23.77
CA ASN A 318 1.27 8.00 25.01
C ASN A 318 0.51 9.34 24.85
N ASP A 319 -0.08 9.62 23.68
CA ASP A 319 -0.92 10.80 23.51
C ASP A 319 -2.32 10.58 24.09
N VAL A 320 -2.99 11.68 24.46
CA VAL A 320 -4.30 11.69 25.12
C VAL A 320 -5.40 11.59 24.04
N LEU A 321 -5.37 10.50 23.28
CA LEU A 321 -6.28 10.22 22.17
C LEU A 321 -7.15 8.99 22.46
N CYS A 322 -8.38 9.02 21.98
CA CYS A 322 -9.29 7.88 21.98
C CYS A 322 -8.71 6.74 21.15
N ASP A 323 -8.63 5.52 21.68
CA ASP A 323 -8.11 4.37 20.91
C ASP A 323 -8.94 4.11 19.63
N ALA A 324 -10.27 4.25 19.71
CA ALA A 324 -11.16 3.91 18.60
C ALA A 324 -11.13 4.91 17.43
N CYS A 325 -11.24 6.21 17.71
CA CYS A 325 -11.38 7.23 16.66
C CYS A 325 -10.17 8.18 16.59
N SER A 326 -9.18 8.02 17.46
CA SER A 326 -8.01 8.91 17.58
C SER A 326 -8.33 10.40 17.79
N ALA A 327 -9.54 10.72 18.25
CA ALA A 327 -9.91 12.06 18.70
C ALA A 327 -9.26 12.39 20.05
N PRO A 328 -8.94 13.65 20.35
CA PRO A 328 -8.52 14.06 21.68
C PRO A 328 -9.53 13.62 22.75
N LEU A 329 -9.04 13.01 23.83
CA LEU A 329 -9.89 12.67 24.97
C LEU A 329 -10.30 13.95 25.71
N PRO A 330 -11.51 13.97 26.31
CA PRO A 330 -11.92 15.07 27.19
C PRO A 330 -10.89 15.32 28.32
N PRO A 331 -10.65 16.59 28.71
CA PRO A 331 -9.77 16.90 29.83
C PRO A 331 -10.24 16.22 31.11
N ILE A 332 -9.32 15.56 31.83
CA ILE A 332 -9.64 14.96 33.13
C ILE A 332 -9.75 16.09 34.16
N SER A 333 -10.97 16.37 34.62
CA SER A 333 -11.23 17.24 35.78
C SER A 333 -11.82 16.44 36.94
N ALA A 334 -11.70 16.93 38.17
CA ALA A 334 -12.27 16.28 39.36
C ALA A 334 -13.81 16.11 39.31
N GLU A 335 -14.47 16.82 38.38
CA GLU A 335 -15.92 16.78 38.14
C GLU A 335 -16.29 15.94 36.91
N SER A 336 -15.30 15.45 36.15
CA SER A 336 -15.53 14.67 34.93
C SER A 336 -15.88 13.22 35.26
N ALA A 337 -16.88 12.67 34.56
CA ALA A 337 -17.15 11.23 34.61
C ALA A 337 -15.91 10.44 34.12
N PRO A 338 -15.66 9.24 34.65
CA PRO A 338 -14.57 8.41 34.17
C PRO A 338 -14.76 8.09 32.69
N LEU A 339 -13.66 8.11 31.93
CA LEU A 339 -13.69 7.72 30.53
C LEU A 339 -14.06 6.23 30.42
N PRO A 340 -14.91 5.85 29.45
CA PRO A 340 -15.12 4.44 29.14
C PRO A 340 -13.80 3.76 28.81
N SER A 341 -13.57 2.57 29.35
CA SER A 341 -12.34 1.78 29.17
C SER A 341 -12.65 0.35 28.75
N CYS A 342 -11.66 -0.40 28.26
CA CYS A 342 -11.83 -1.83 28.12
C CYS A 342 -12.08 -2.49 29.50
N PRO A 343 -13.01 -3.45 29.63
CA PRO A 343 -13.20 -4.19 30.87
C PRO A 343 -12.06 -5.20 31.15
N ASP A 344 -11.32 -5.59 30.12
CA ASP A 344 -10.35 -6.71 30.17
C ASP A 344 -8.88 -6.24 30.09
N CYS A 345 -8.62 -4.96 29.83
CA CYS A 345 -7.27 -4.38 29.87
C CYS A 345 -7.27 -3.00 30.54
N GLU A 346 -6.14 -2.64 31.16
CA GLU A 346 -6.03 -1.42 32.00
C GLU A 346 -5.68 -0.16 31.20
N ASP A 347 -5.12 -0.32 29.99
CA ASP A 347 -4.46 0.77 29.27
C ASP A 347 -5.31 1.42 28.17
N THR A 348 -6.45 0.82 27.80
CA THR A 348 -7.26 1.30 26.68
C THR A 348 -8.47 2.10 27.13
N VAL A 349 -8.53 3.36 26.70
CA VAL A 349 -9.62 4.30 27.00
C VAL A 349 -10.27 4.88 25.73
N PHE A 350 -11.54 5.24 25.86
CA PHE A 350 -12.37 5.72 24.76
C PHE A 350 -13.03 7.06 25.10
N CYS A 351 -13.27 7.91 24.08
CA CYS A 351 -13.93 9.20 24.30
C CYS A 351 -15.44 9.10 24.59
N SER A 352 -16.07 7.97 24.29
CA SER A 352 -17.51 7.77 24.48
C SER A 352 -17.87 6.29 24.60
N PRO A 353 -19.03 5.95 25.21
CA PRO A 353 -19.53 4.57 25.26
C PRO A 353 -19.74 3.96 23.87
N THR A 354 -20.09 4.79 22.88
CA THR A 354 -20.21 4.33 21.49
C THR A 354 -18.86 3.91 20.93
N CYS A 355 -17.80 4.67 21.17
CA CYS A 355 -16.44 4.30 20.74
C CYS A 355 -15.96 3.02 21.42
N GLN A 356 -16.24 2.86 22.72
CA GLN A 356 -15.96 1.61 23.45
C GLN A 356 -16.70 0.43 22.82
N SER A 357 -18.01 0.54 22.62
CA SER A 357 -18.81 -0.54 22.03
C SER A 357 -18.37 -0.90 20.61
N LEU A 358 -18.05 0.08 19.79
CA LEU A 358 -17.55 -0.15 18.43
C LEU A 358 -16.15 -0.78 18.45
N ALA A 359 -15.24 -0.32 19.30
CA ALA A 359 -13.91 -0.91 19.41
C ALA A 359 -13.98 -2.39 19.83
N LEU A 360 -14.73 -2.69 20.90
CA LEU A 360 -14.92 -4.04 21.42
C LEU A 360 -15.59 -4.99 20.43
N SER A 361 -16.41 -4.47 19.50
CA SER A 361 -17.05 -5.29 18.47
C SER A 361 -16.23 -5.42 17.19
N LEU A 362 -15.44 -4.40 16.83
CA LEU A 362 -14.86 -4.32 15.50
C LEU A 362 -13.38 -4.70 15.41
N TYR A 363 -12.54 -4.41 16.41
CA TYR A 363 -11.09 -4.69 16.31
C TYR A 363 -10.40 -5.02 17.64
N HIS A 364 -10.89 -4.49 18.77
CA HIS A 364 -10.16 -4.54 20.04
C HIS A 364 -9.91 -5.97 20.53
N PRO A 365 -10.80 -6.96 20.33
CA PRO A 365 -10.52 -8.35 20.73
C PRO A 365 -9.22 -8.92 20.15
N ALA A 366 -8.81 -8.51 18.94
CA ALA A 366 -7.57 -8.98 18.33
C ALA A 366 -6.30 -8.38 18.96
N VAL A 367 -6.40 -7.21 19.60
CA VAL A 367 -5.26 -6.43 20.13
C VAL A 367 -5.34 -6.19 21.65
N CYS A 368 -6.38 -6.70 22.32
CA CYS A 368 -6.55 -6.57 23.76
C CYS A 368 -5.39 -7.24 24.50
N ASN A 369 -4.83 -6.56 25.51
CA ASN A 369 -3.67 -7.03 26.29
C ASN A 369 -2.41 -7.33 25.45
N LYS A 370 -2.25 -6.68 24.29
CA LYS A 370 -1.09 -6.82 23.41
C LYS A 370 -0.34 -5.49 23.29
N PRO A 371 0.36 -5.03 24.35
CA PRO A 371 0.96 -3.68 24.39
C PRO A 371 2.02 -3.47 23.32
N ASP A 372 2.70 -4.54 22.88
CA ASP A 372 3.71 -4.49 21.82
C ASP A 372 3.13 -4.17 20.44
N PHE A 373 1.84 -4.45 20.21
CA PHE A 373 1.19 -4.18 18.92
C PHE A 373 1.17 -2.67 18.63
N ASP A 374 0.83 -1.87 19.64
CA ASP A 374 0.66 -0.44 19.49
C ASP A 374 1.98 0.29 19.21
N VAL A 375 3.14 -0.33 19.46
CA VAL A 375 4.46 0.32 19.33
C VAL A 375 4.98 0.31 17.88
N LEU A 376 4.53 -0.62 17.03
CA LEU A 376 5.13 -0.90 15.70
C LEU A 376 5.14 0.28 14.71
N ALA A 377 4.28 1.28 14.91
CA ALA A 377 4.11 2.42 13.99
C ALA A 377 4.11 3.79 14.70
N LYS A 378 4.70 3.88 15.90
CA LYS A 378 4.67 5.09 16.73
C LYS A 378 5.99 5.87 16.69
N ASP A 379 5.85 7.16 16.99
CA ASP A 379 6.91 8.16 17.06
C ASP A 379 7.90 8.15 15.88
N PRO A 380 7.41 8.12 14.62
CA PRO A 380 8.28 8.13 13.45
C PRO A 380 9.06 9.45 13.33
N SER A 381 10.09 9.44 12.50
CA SER A 381 10.69 10.70 12.02
C SER A 381 9.66 11.49 11.20
N PRO A 382 9.82 12.82 11.08
CA PRO A 382 8.91 13.64 10.26
C PRO A 382 8.75 13.13 8.82
N GLU A 383 9.82 12.64 8.20
CA GLU A 383 9.85 12.12 6.83
C GLU A 383 9.07 10.79 6.70
N ALA A 384 9.08 9.97 7.75
CA ALA A 384 8.38 8.68 7.79
C ALA A 384 6.94 8.79 8.31
N SER A 385 6.50 9.98 8.77
CA SER A 385 5.23 10.20 9.47
C SER A 385 4.01 9.69 8.69
N ALA A 386 3.97 9.92 7.37
CA ALA A 386 2.88 9.45 6.53
C ALA A 386 2.89 7.93 6.34
N SER A 387 4.05 7.32 6.07
CA SER A 387 4.17 5.87 5.90
C SER A 387 3.82 5.12 7.19
N ALA A 388 4.25 5.61 8.35
CA ALA A 388 3.89 5.05 9.65
C ALA A 388 2.37 5.06 9.90
N LEU A 389 1.68 6.13 9.50
CA LEU A 389 0.22 6.19 9.59
C LEU A 389 -0.48 5.15 8.69
N TYR A 390 0.01 4.94 7.46
CA TYR A 390 -0.53 3.88 6.61
C TYR A 390 -0.26 2.48 7.17
N LEU A 391 0.91 2.25 7.77
CA LEU A 391 1.21 1.00 8.47
C LEU A 391 0.29 0.81 9.69
N ALA A 392 0.02 1.87 10.45
CA ALA A 392 -0.92 1.81 11.57
C ALA A 392 -2.37 1.52 11.12
N LEU A 393 -2.83 2.09 9.99
CA LEU A 393 -4.13 1.74 9.40
C LEU A 393 -4.17 0.30 8.89
N LEU A 394 -3.07 -0.20 8.33
CA LEU A 394 -2.96 -1.60 7.97
C LEU A 394 -3.13 -2.49 9.20
N GLY A 395 -2.40 -2.20 10.29
CA GLY A 395 -2.55 -2.90 11.57
C GLY A 395 -4.00 -2.89 12.08
N ARG A 396 -4.65 -1.72 12.09
CA ARG A 396 -6.08 -1.60 12.48
C ARG A 396 -6.99 -2.43 11.56
N THR A 397 -6.70 -2.47 10.26
CA THR A 397 -7.45 -3.27 9.27
C THR A 397 -7.31 -4.77 9.55
N LEU A 398 -6.10 -5.24 9.84
CA LEU A 398 -5.85 -6.65 10.16
C LEU A 398 -6.51 -7.04 11.50
N ALA A 399 -6.45 -6.18 12.51
CA ALA A 399 -7.15 -6.38 13.78
C ALA A 399 -8.68 -6.43 13.60
N MET A 400 -9.22 -5.61 12.69
CA MET A 400 -10.63 -5.64 12.32
C MET A 400 -11.02 -6.94 11.63
N SER A 401 -10.23 -7.35 10.64
CA SER A 401 -10.40 -8.60 9.90
C SER A 401 -10.38 -9.81 10.83
N GLN A 402 -9.45 -9.83 11.79
CA GLN A 402 -9.33 -10.90 12.79
C GLN A 402 -10.53 -10.94 13.73
N SER A 403 -10.92 -9.80 14.31
CA SER A 403 -12.04 -9.72 15.26
C SER A 403 -13.39 -10.07 14.61
N GLN A 404 -13.56 -9.70 13.34
CA GLN A 404 -14.79 -9.97 12.58
C GLN A 404 -14.74 -11.29 11.79
N ASN A 405 -13.61 -12.02 11.86
CA ASN A 405 -13.37 -13.27 11.14
C ASN A 405 -13.69 -13.19 9.63
N CYS A 406 -13.35 -12.08 8.98
CA CYS A 406 -13.57 -11.87 7.53
C CYS A 406 -12.23 -11.61 6.81
N HIS A 407 -12.21 -11.75 5.48
CA HIS A 407 -11.02 -11.36 4.70
C HIS A 407 -10.85 -9.83 4.78
N PRO A 408 -9.64 -9.26 4.93
CA PRO A 408 -9.49 -7.82 5.14
C PRO A 408 -9.99 -6.95 3.97
N LEU A 409 -9.92 -7.47 2.73
CA LEU A 409 -10.52 -6.79 1.56
C LEU A 409 -12.06 -6.83 1.53
N ASP A 410 -12.69 -7.68 2.35
CA ASP A 410 -14.15 -7.75 2.47
C ASP A 410 -14.72 -6.86 3.57
N LEU A 411 -13.86 -6.23 4.39
CA LEU A 411 -14.30 -5.28 5.40
C LEU A 411 -15.14 -4.15 4.76
N PRO A 412 -16.30 -3.78 5.35
CA PRO A 412 -17.15 -2.72 4.82
C PRO A 412 -16.42 -1.38 4.62
N GLU A 413 -15.37 -1.12 5.41
CA GLU A 413 -14.53 0.07 5.37
C GLU A 413 -13.51 0.04 4.20
N ILE A 414 -13.18 -1.14 3.68
CA ILE A 414 -12.13 -1.34 2.67
C ILE A 414 -12.72 -1.68 1.30
N LYS A 415 -13.73 -2.54 1.26
CA LYS A 415 -14.20 -3.23 0.06
C LYS A 415 -14.46 -2.30 -1.13
N TYR A 416 -15.07 -1.15 -0.87
CA TYR A 416 -15.48 -0.19 -1.90
C TYR A 416 -14.54 1.01 -2.07
N LEU A 417 -13.39 1.02 -1.38
CA LEU A 417 -12.39 2.06 -1.56
C LEU A 417 -11.77 1.99 -2.96
N TRP A 418 -11.47 3.15 -3.52
CA TRP A 418 -10.74 3.26 -4.78
C TRP A 418 -9.27 2.89 -4.58
N GLY A 419 -8.78 1.89 -5.31
CA GLY A 419 -7.39 1.46 -5.24
C GLY A 419 -6.47 2.07 -6.29
N ASP A 420 -6.98 2.86 -7.26
CA ASP A 420 -6.23 3.38 -8.43
C ASP A 420 -5.37 2.29 -9.10
N PHE A 421 -6.01 1.13 -9.30
CA PHE A 421 -5.39 -0.01 -9.95
C PHE A 421 -5.22 0.24 -11.43
N THR A 422 -4.05 -0.10 -11.98
CA THR A 422 -3.91 -0.19 -13.43
C THR A 422 -4.64 -1.45 -13.91
N LEU A 423 -5.54 -1.27 -14.88
CA LEU A 423 -6.15 -2.40 -15.57
C LEU A 423 -5.10 -3.01 -16.49
N SER A 424 -4.79 -4.29 -16.29
CA SER A 424 -3.89 -4.99 -17.19
C SER A 424 -4.58 -5.15 -18.55
N ASP A 425 -4.16 -4.36 -19.55
CA ASP A 425 -4.60 -4.55 -20.93
C ASP A 425 -4.15 -5.94 -21.40
N SER A 426 -5.06 -6.91 -21.29
CA SER A 426 -4.86 -8.28 -21.79
C SER A 426 -4.60 -8.37 -23.30
N ASN A 427 -4.66 -7.24 -24.02
CA ASN A 427 -4.44 -7.12 -25.46
C ASN A 427 -3.21 -6.28 -25.86
N SER A 428 -2.39 -5.76 -24.94
CA SER A 428 -1.17 -5.04 -25.35
C SER A 428 -0.06 -6.03 -25.73
N THR A 429 -0.08 -6.46 -27.00
CA THR A 429 1.02 -7.20 -27.64
C THR A 429 2.25 -6.32 -27.93
N SER A 430 2.38 -5.16 -27.28
CA SER A 430 3.47 -4.22 -27.50
C SER A 430 4.73 -4.69 -26.78
N SER A 431 5.63 -5.29 -27.55
CA SER A 431 7.01 -5.67 -27.20
C SER A 431 7.94 -4.47 -26.94
N ALA A 432 7.46 -3.40 -26.30
CA ALA A 432 8.27 -2.23 -25.96
C ALA A 432 8.88 -2.44 -24.56
N PRO A 433 10.20 -2.71 -24.45
CA PRO A 433 10.83 -3.03 -23.18
C PRO A 433 11.13 -1.73 -22.40
N HIS A 434 10.91 -1.78 -21.08
CA HIS A 434 11.28 -0.80 -20.05
C HIS A 434 10.42 0.48 -19.90
N THR A 435 9.88 1.11 -20.95
CA THR A 435 9.12 2.38 -20.79
C THR A 435 7.69 2.22 -20.29
N ASP A 436 7.03 1.06 -20.53
CA ASP A 436 5.69 0.77 -20.00
C ASP A 436 5.71 0.30 -18.52
N MET A 437 6.85 -0.26 -18.09
CA MET A 437 6.99 -0.78 -16.72
C MET A 437 7.17 0.31 -15.66
N THR A 438 7.80 1.44 -16.01
CA THR A 438 7.90 2.59 -15.10
C THR A 438 6.54 3.27 -14.89
N ARG A 439 5.63 3.20 -15.86
CA ARG A 439 4.26 3.75 -15.75
C ARG A 439 3.36 2.99 -14.76
N ARG A 440 3.64 1.70 -14.53
CA ARG A 440 2.84 0.84 -13.62
C ARG A 440 3.34 0.84 -12.18
N ARG A 441 4.61 1.22 -11.95
CA ARG A 441 5.25 1.21 -10.62
C ARG A 441 4.88 2.45 -9.80
N ARG A 442 3.64 2.50 -9.33
CA ARG A 442 3.07 3.66 -8.59
C ARG A 442 2.80 3.39 -7.12
N LEU A 443 2.95 2.14 -6.65
CA LEU A 443 2.78 1.82 -5.24
C LEU A 443 4.13 1.93 -4.54
N PRO A 444 4.32 2.86 -3.58
CA PRO A 444 5.53 2.90 -2.75
C PRO A 444 5.70 1.56 -2.01
N PHE A 445 6.94 1.08 -1.98
CA PHE A 445 7.27 -0.23 -1.42
C PHE A 445 8.57 -0.18 -0.62
N THR A 446 8.56 -0.79 0.56
CA THR A 446 9.76 -1.12 1.34
C THR A 446 9.65 -2.56 1.81
N PHE A 447 10.78 -3.24 2.03
CA PHE A 447 10.73 -4.58 2.63
C PHE A 447 10.09 -4.51 4.03
N HIS A 448 10.40 -3.45 4.79
CA HIS A 448 9.86 -3.23 6.12
C HIS A 448 8.32 -3.12 6.12
N ASP A 449 7.75 -2.15 5.40
CA ASP A 449 6.32 -1.83 5.54
C ASP A 449 5.43 -2.84 4.80
N ASN A 450 5.90 -3.46 3.72
CA ASN A 450 5.08 -4.33 2.89
C ASN A 450 5.23 -5.82 3.20
N ILE A 451 6.30 -6.23 3.88
CA ILE A 451 6.57 -7.65 4.21
C ILE A 451 6.80 -7.82 5.71
N LEU A 452 7.85 -7.20 6.26
CA LEU A 452 8.29 -7.51 7.64
C LEU A 452 7.30 -7.06 8.72
N ALA A 453 6.94 -5.77 8.74
CA ALA A 453 6.07 -5.21 9.77
C ALA A 453 4.65 -5.82 9.75
N PRO A 454 4.01 -6.09 8.59
CA PRO A 454 2.75 -6.82 8.54
C PRO A 454 2.83 -8.22 9.17
N LEU A 455 3.93 -8.96 8.95
CA LEU A 455 4.12 -10.27 9.59
C LEU A 455 4.26 -10.13 11.11
N HIS A 456 5.08 -9.19 11.59
CA HIS A 456 5.19 -8.91 13.02
C HIS A 456 3.86 -8.48 13.65
N MET A 457 3.03 -7.69 12.95
CA MET A 457 1.70 -7.32 13.43
C MET A 457 0.81 -8.54 13.67
N LEU A 458 0.87 -9.52 12.77
CA LEU A 458 0.10 -10.77 12.88
C LEU A 458 0.59 -11.62 14.04
N GLU A 459 1.91 -11.78 14.18
CA GLU A 459 2.51 -12.50 15.31
C GLU A 459 2.14 -11.86 16.64
N LYS A 460 2.18 -10.52 16.75
CA LYS A 460 1.73 -9.79 17.96
C LYS A 460 0.23 -9.93 18.24
N MET A 461 -0.55 -10.32 17.24
CA MET A 461 -1.97 -10.70 17.40
C MET A 461 -2.16 -12.20 17.67
N ASP A 462 -1.08 -12.96 17.89
CA ASP A 462 -1.05 -14.42 18.04
C ASP A 462 -1.61 -15.16 16.82
N ILE A 463 -1.34 -14.63 15.62
CA ILE A 463 -1.78 -15.21 14.35
C ILE A 463 -0.60 -15.93 13.69
N ASP A 464 -0.80 -17.20 13.38
CA ASP A 464 0.13 -18.02 12.61
C ASP A 464 0.27 -17.47 11.16
N ILE A 465 1.44 -16.92 10.86
CA ILE A 465 1.75 -16.24 9.59
C ILE A 465 1.82 -17.18 8.37
N PHE A 466 1.87 -18.48 8.61
CA PHE A 466 1.89 -19.51 7.57
C PHE A 466 0.48 -20.07 7.33
N ALA A 467 -0.25 -20.40 8.39
CA ALA A 467 -1.58 -21.03 8.30
C ALA A 467 -2.68 -20.10 7.76
N HIS A 468 -2.52 -18.78 7.88
CA HIS A 468 -3.51 -17.77 7.46
C HIS A 468 -3.09 -16.98 6.22
N GLY A 469 -2.30 -17.61 5.34
CA GLY A 469 -1.73 -16.96 4.14
C GLY A 469 -2.76 -16.38 3.16
N ASP A 470 -4.01 -16.87 3.15
CA ASP A 470 -5.08 -16.36 2.30
C ASP A 470 -5.53 -14.94 2.70
N ARG A 471 -5.40 -14.57 3.98
CA ARG A 471 -5.85 -13.27 4.50
C ARG A 471 -4.73 -12.24 4.58
N CYS A 472 -3.48 -12.69 4.57
CA CYS A 472 -2.30 -11.86 4.84
C CYS A 472 -1.16 -12.09 3.85
N ASP A 473 -1.48 -12.50 2.63
CA ASP A 473 -0.51 -12.62 1.54
C ASP A 473 0.01 -11.24 1.10
N THR A 474 1.23 -11.18 0.56
CA THR A 474 1.84 -9.89 0.15
C THR A 474 0.99 -9.13 -0.88
N TRP A 475 0.26 -9.84 -1.76
CA TRP A 475 -0.65 -9.19 -2.70
C TRP A 475 -1.86 -8.56 -2.00
N VAL A 476 -2.35 -9.17 -0.90
CA VAL A 476 -3.42 -8.60 -0.06
C VAL A 476 -2.91 -7.33 0.60
N ILE A 477 -1.73 -7.37 1.21
CA ILE A 477 -1.08 -6.21 1.85
C ILE A 477 -0.88 -5.07 0.85
N ASN A 478 -0.36 -5.37 -0.35
CA ASN A 478 -0.19 -4.36 -1.40
C ASN A 478 -1.53 -3.79 -1.90
N THR A 479 -2.59 -4.61 -1.96
CA THR A 479 -3.95 -4.15 -2.30
C THR A 479 -4.52 -3.23 -1.23
N LEU A 480 -4.32 -3.56 0.06
CA LEU A 480 -4.72 -2.73 1.19
C LEU A 480 -3.98 -1.39 1.17
N TYR A 481 -2.66 -1.38 1.00
CA TYR A 481 -1.90 -0.13 0.86
C TYR A 481 -2.37 0.71 -0.33
N ALA A 482 -2.64 0.08 -1.47
CA ALA A 482 -3.17 0.79 -2.63
C ALA A 482 -4.52 1.47 -2.34
N LYS A 483 -5.42 0.83 -1.59
CA LYS A 483 -6.68 1.44 -1.17
C LYS A 483 -6.47 2.53 -0.11
N LEU A 484 -5.77 2.23 0.98
CA LEU A 484 -5.54 3.15 2.10
C LEU A 484 -4.83 4.44 1.68
N ARG A 485 -3.78 4.34 0.86
CA ARG A 485 -3.02 5.51 0.37
C ARG A 485 -3.85 6.41 -0.53
N GLY A 486 -4.84 5.86 -1.24
CA GLY A 486 -5.70 6.61 -2.15
C GLY A 486 -6.87 7.34 -1.45
N THR A 487 -7.27 6.92 -0.25
CA THR A 487 -8.54 7.37 0.35
C THR A 487 -8.46 7.78 1.81
N ALA A 488 -7.39 7.49 2.54
CA ALA A 488 -7.28 7.88 3.94
C ALA A 488 -7.21 9.41 4.11
N SER A 489 -8.04 9.93 4.99
CA SER A 489 -7.95 11.30 5.49
C SER A 489 -6.85 11.41 6.55
N ALA A 490 -6.25 12.58 6.69
CA ALA A 490 -5.23 12.83 7.71
C ALA A 490 -5.42 14.20 8.39
N ARG A 491 -5.06 14.27 9.67
CA ARG A 491 -4.93 15.52 10.43
C ARG A 491 -3.47 15.77 10.75
N PHE A 492 -3.02 16.99 10.49
CA PHE A 492 -1.71 17.48 10.87
C PHE A 492 -1.68 17.87 12.34
N SER A 493 -0.48 17.78 12.94
CA SER A 493 -0.34 18.19 14.33
C SER A 493 -0.66 19.67 14.53
N THR A 494 -1.52 19.98 15.50
CA THR A 494 -1.87 21.35 15.87
C THR A 494 -1.13 21.82 17.14
N THR A 495 -0.45 20.91 17.84
CA THR A 495 0.10 21.14 19.19
C THR A 495 1.62 21.25 19.23
N ASP A 496 2.35 20.64 18.29
CA ASP A 496 3.81 20.73 18.23
C ASP A 496 4.30 21.33 16.89
N PRO A 497 4.64 22.64 16.86
CA PRO A 497 5.12 23.30 15.64
C PRO A 497 6.49 22.80 15.15
N ARG A 498 7.21 21.97 15.92
CA ARG A 498 8.50 21.38 15.51
C ARG A 498 8.33 20.12 14.68
N ARG A 499 7.16 19.48 14.74
CA ARG A 499 6.85 18.28 13.96
C ARG A 499 5.88 18.64 12.84
N ARG A 500 6.46 18.97 11.68
CA ARG A 500 5.70 19.19 10.43
C ARG A 500 5.34 17.83 9.83
N GLY A 501 4.12 17.34 10.07
CA GLY A 501 3.65 16.08 9.47
C GLY A 501 2.23 15.69 9.91
N PRO A 502 1.60 14.74 9.21
CA PRO A 502 0.34 14.16 9.64
C PRO A 502 0.54 13.34 10.93
N GLU A 503 -0.38 13.47 11.87
CA GLU A 503 -0.35 12.85 13.20
C GLU A 503 -1.42 11.77 13.37
N VAL A 504 -2.57 11.98 12.72
CA VAL A 504 -3.67 11.04 12.74
C VAL A 504 -4.16 10.79 11.32
N CYS A 505 -4.62 9.58 11.06
CA CYS A 505 -5.26 9.20 9.84
C CYS A 505 -6.49 8.34 10.10
N ALA A 506 -7.42 8.36 9.16
CA ALA A 506 -8.65 7.57 9.24
C ALA A 506 -9.23 7.34 7.85
N VAL A 507 -9.94 6.23 7.67
CA VAL A 507 -10.66 5.90 6.45
C VAL A 507 -12.15 6.23 6.63
N HIS A 508 -12.70 7.04 5.73
CA HIS A 508 -14.11 7.44 5.74
C HIS A 508 -14.73 7.04 4.38
N PRO A 509 -15.30 5.82 4.30
CA PRO A 509 -15.75 5.23 3.03
C PRO A 509 -16.78 6.06 2.26
N MET A 510 -17.64 6.81 2.95
CA MET A 510 -18.66 7.65 2.30
C MET A 510 -18.12 9.04 1.95
N TRP A 511 -17.31 9.64 2.83
CA TRP A 511 -16.62 10.91 2.57
C TRP A 511 -15.75 10.86 1.31
N CYS A 512 -15.00 9.76 1.10
CA CYS A 512 -14.10 9.65 -0.04
C CYS A 512 -14.81 9.44 -1.39
N LEU A 513 -16.16 9.37 -1.42
CA LEU A 513 -16.95 9.34 -2.65
C LEU A 513 -17.22 10.74 -3.23
N ALA A 514 -17.08 11.80 -2.43
CA ALA A 514 -17.20 13.17 -2.93
C ALA A 514 -15.91 13.58 -3.65
N ASN A 515 -16.03 13.84 -4.96
CA ASN A 515 -14.88 14.16 -5.81
C ASN A 515 -14.26 15.52 -5.49
N HIS A 516 -13.01 15.70 -5.90
CA HIS A 516 -12.26 16.93 -5.68
C HIS A 516 -12.69 18.08 -6.62
N SER A 517 -12.82 19.27 -6.05
CA SER A 517 -12.83 20.56 -6.75
C SER A 517 -12.00 21.58 -5.97
N CYS A 518 -11.27 22.45 -6.67
CA CYS A 518 -10.64 23.61 -6.05
C CYS A 518 -11.63 24.76 -5.80
N ALA A 519 -12.88 24.61 -6.24
CA ALA A 519 -14.02 25.44 -5.85
C ALA A 519 -15.12 24.50 -5.31
N PRO A 520 -14.93 23.94 -4.10
CA PRO A 520 -15.85 22.98 -3.52
C PRO A 520 -17.15 23.66 -3.09
N ASN A 521 -18.25 22.92 -3.06
CA ASN A 521 -19.53 23.38 -2.50
C ASN A 521 -19.75 22.90 -1.05
N VAL A 522 -18.87 22.06 -0.53
CA VAL A 522 -18.80 21.69 0.89
C VAL A 522 -17.49 22.13 1.55
N LYS A 523 -17.51 22.18 2.88
CA LYS A 523 -16.32 22.28 3.75
C LYS A 523 -16.38 21.16 4.79
N TRP A 524 -15.23 20.82 5.37
CA TRP A 524 -15.14 19.84 6.44
C TRP A 524 -13.95 20.13 7.34
N GLU A 525 -14.03 19.62 8.56
CA GLU A 525 -12.93 19.55 9.51
C GLU A 525 -12.86 18.12 10.07
N TRP A 526 -11.66 17.65 10.40
CA TRP A 526 -11.47 16.35 11.02
C TRP A 526 -11.28 16.51 12.53
N GLY A 527 -12.15 15.85 13.31
CA GLY A 527 -12.16 15.95 14.78
C GLY A 527 -12.56 14.66 15.48
N GLY A 528 -12.17 13.50 14.94
CA GLY A 528 -12.65 12.17 15.36
C GLY A 528 -13.88 11.67 14.60
N GLU A 529 -14.54 12.60 13.91
CA GLU A 529 -15.60 12.38 12.93
C GLU A 529 -15.36 13.36 11.79
N ILE A 530 -15.90 13.05 10.61
CA ILE A 530 -15.94 13.97 9.48
C ILE A 530 -17.38 14.43 9.23
N LYS A 531 -17.53 15.74 9.02
CA LYS A 531 -18.80 16.35 8.63
C LYS A 531 -18.60 17.20 7.39
N PHE A 532 -19.39 16.92 6.35
CA PHE A 532 -19.57 17.88 5.26
C PHE A 532 -20.65 18.87 5.65
N GLU A 533 -20.32 20.15 5.58
CA GLU A 533 -21.26 21.25 5.67
C GLU A 533 -21.32 21.97 4.32
N ALA A 534 -22.53 22.22 3.82
CA ALA A 534 -22.73 23.01 2.60
C ALA A 534 -22.26 24.45 2.81
N ARG A 535 -21.49 24.99 1.87
CA ARG A 535 -20.98 26.37 1.99
C ARG A 535 -22.11 27.38 1.79
N GLY A 536 -22.13 28.41 2.63
CA GLY A 536 -22.94 29.60 2.38
C GLY A 536 -22.27 30.57 1.41
N GLY A 537 -23.03 31.51 0.86
CA GLY A 537 -22.57 32.48 -0.15
C GLY A 537 -21.39 33.38 0.24
N ARG A 538 -21.03 33.41 1.52
CA ARG A 538 -19.82 34.10 2.04
C ARG A 538 -18.57 33.23 2.04
N GLU A 539 -18.71 31.92 1.98
CA GLU A 539 -17.61 30.94 2.07
C GLU A 539 -17.33 30.25 0.73
N VAL A 540 -18.07 30.59 -0.33
CA VAL A 540 -17.83 30.11 -1.68
C VAL A 540 -16.48 30.66 -2.16
N VAL A 541 -15.63 29.77 -2.64
CA VAL A 541 -14.34 30.13 -3.21
C VAL A 541 -14.56 30.93 -4.48
N ARG A 542 -14.10 32.18 -4.51
CA ARG A 542 -14.26 33.08 -5.66
C ARG A 542 -13.16 32.85 -6.69
N TRP A 543 -13.55 32.79 -7.96
CA TRP A 543 -12.67 32.69 -9.14
C TRP A 543 -13.48 33.10 -10.37
N GLY A 544 -12.82 33.53 -11.44
CA GLY A 544 -13.50 34.12 -12.61
C GLY A 544 -13.49 35.66 -12.61
N PRO A 545 -13.98 36.28 -13.69
CA PRO A 545 -14.12 37.73 -13.77
C PRO A 545 -15.14 38.22 -12.73
N VAL A 546 -14.80 39.31 -12.03
CA VAL A 546 -15.74 40.05 -11.18
C VAL A 546 -16.41 41.10 -12.07
N GLU A 547 -17.72 41.05 -12.25
CA GLU A 547 -18.42 42.13 -12.94
C GLU A 547 -18.51 43.36 -12.03
N GLU A 548 -17.94 44.49 -12.45
CA GLU A 548 -18.08 45.78 -11.74
C GLU A 548 -19.57 46.14 -11.63
N GLY A 549 -20.13 46.10 -10.43
CA GLY A 549 -21.52 46.48 -10.15
C GLY A 549 -22.45 45.34 -9.72
N GLU A 550 -21.95 44.13 -9.45
CA GLU A 550 -22.71 43.15 -8.65
C GLU A 550 -22.88 43.69 -7.22
N GLU A 551 -23.95 44.44 -7.00
CA GLU A 551 -24.45 44.82 -5.67
C GLU A 551 -24.73 43.55 -4.84
N GLU A 552 -24.63 43.65 -3.51
CA GLU A 552 -24.90 42.53 -2.58
C GLU A 552 -26.34 41.98 -2.68
N GLU A 553 -27.24 42.63 -3.41
CA GLU A 553 -28.63 42.22 -3.64
C GLU A 553 -28.74 41.21 -4.78
N GLY A 554 -29.09 39.96 -4.45
CA GLY A 554 -29.14 38.84 -5.40
C GLY A 554 -28.01 37.82 -5.24
N ARG A 555 -27.14 38.04 -4.25
CA ARG A 555 -26.08 37.11 -3.85
C ARG A 555 -26.65 35.71 -3.64
N TRP A 556 -26.09 34.72 -4.33
CA TRP A 556 -26.41 33.32 -4.05
C TRP A 556 -26.13 33.02 -2.58
N ASP A 557 -27.17 32.62 -1.84
CA ASP A 557 -27.09 32.34 -0.40
C ASP A 557 -26.19 31.13 -0.07
N GLY A 558 -25.75 30.39 -1.09
CA GLY A 558 -25.03 29.12 -0.98
C GLY A 558 -25.99 27.93 -0.95
N GLY A 559 -25.50 26.80 -0.44
CA GLY A 559 -26.23 25.54 -0.48
C GLY A 559 -25.89 24.70 -1.72
N ILE A 560 -26.68 23.66 -1.96
CA ILE A 560 -26.49 22.71 -3.06
C ILE A 560 -27.86 22.34 -3.61
N LEU A 561 -28.05 22.46 -4.91
CA LEU A 561 -29.33 22.15 -5.54
C LEU A 561 -29.48 20.65 -5.77
N LYS A 562 -30.73 20.18 -5.79
CA LYS A 562 -31.06 18.81 -6.18
C LYS A 562 -30.40 18.43 -7.50
N GLY A 563 -29.68 17.32 -7.49
CA GLY A 563 -29.02 16.76 -8.65
C GLY A 563 -27.59 17.26 -8.88
N GLU A 564 -27.14 18.28 -8.14
CA GLU A 564 -25.74 18.72 -8.16
C GLU A 564 -24.81 17.70 -7.48
N GLU A 565 -23.57 17.66 -7.94
CA GLU A 565 -22.52 16.86 -7.31
C GLU A 565 -22.03 17.54 -6.02
N ILE A 566 -21.83 16.76 -4.96
CA ILE A 566 -21.14 17.19 -3.75
C ILE A 566 -19.64 17.17 -4.05
N LEU A 567 -19.05 18.36 -4.14
CA LEU A 567 -17.66 18.58 -4.50
C LEU A 567 -16.85 18.97 -3.27
N ASN A 568 -15.92 18.10 -2.90
CA ASN A 568 -15.03 18.23 -1.77
C ASN A 568 -13.67 18.86 -2.17
N HIS A 569 -12.83 19.24 -1.20
CA HIS A 569 -11.44 19.63 -1.40
C HIS A 569 -10.48 18.68 -0.67
N TYR A 570 -9.37 18.33 -1.34
CA TYR A 570 -8.31 17.43 -0.83
C TYR A 570 -7.00 18.17 -0.58
N CYS A 571 -6.96 19.45 -0.94
CA CYS A 571 -5.87 20.38 -0.66
C CYS A 571 -6.47 21.66 -0.07
N ASP A 572 -5.59 22.51 0.43
CA ASP A 572 -5.95 23.88 0.83
C ASP A 572 -6.36 24.68 -0.42
N VAL A 573 -7.58 25.20 -0.40
CA VAL A 573 -8.19 25.93 -1.53
C VAL A 573 -7.65 27.37 -1.64
N GLU A 574 -6.97 27.88 -0.62
CA GLU A 574 -6.38 29.22 -0.63
C GLU A 574 -5.05 29.27 -1.41
N LEU A 575 -4.40 28.13 -1.60
CA LEU A 575 -3.15 27.99 -2.36
C LEU A 575 -3.30 28.43 -3.83
N GLY A 576 -2.16 28.80 -4.43
CA GLY A 576 -2.07 29.13 -5.86
C GLY A 576 -2.34 27.92 -6.77
N VAL A 577 -2.68 28.15 -8.04
CA VAL A 577 -3.05 27.05 -8.96
C VAL A 577 -1.92 26.04 -9.15
N LYS A 578 -0.68 26.51 -9.16
CA LYS A 578 0.51 25.66 -9.29
C LYS A 578 0.67 24.74 -8.09
N GLU A 579 0.62 25.30 -6.89
CA GLU A 579 0.73 24.55 -5.64
C GLU A 579 -0.40 23.52 -5.52
N ARG A 580 -1.65 23.92 -5.79
CA ARG A 580 -2.79 22.98 -5.76
C ARG A 580 -2.62 21.83 -6.76
N ARG A 581 -2.08 22.09 -7.95
CA ARG A 581 -1.81 21.04 -8.95
C ARG A 581 -0.64 20.14 -8.55
N GLU A 582 0.40 20.66 -7.91
CA GLU A 582 1.48 19.83 -7.34
C GLU A 582 0.93 18.86 -6.29
N TRP A 583 0.07 19.34 -5.39
CA TRP A 583 -0.66 18.49 -4.44
C TRP A 583 -1.56 17.46 -5.14
N ALA A 584 -2.30 17.89 -6.17
CA ALA A 584 -3.20 17.02 -6.92
C ALA A 584 -2.47 15.88 -7.66
N VAL A 585 -1.23 16.08 -8.12
CA VAL A 585 -0.46 15.01 -8.77
C VAL A 585 -0.29 13.80 -7.84
N GLY A 586 -0.07 14.03 -6.55
CA GLY A 586 -0.02 12.97 -5.55
C GLY A 586 -1.40 12.41 -5.22
N ALA A 587 -2.36 13.28 -4.87
CA ALA A 587 -3.67 12.86 -4.35
C ALA A 587 -4.65 12.31 -5.41
N LEU A 588 -4.61 12.84 -6.64
CA LEU A 588 -5.49 12.48 -7.75
C LEU A 588 -4.77 11.66 -8.84
N GLY A 589 -3.45 11.52 -8.76
CA GLY A 589 -2.65 10.90 -9.82
C GLY A 589 -2.43 11.79 -11.04
N GLY A 590 -2.67 13.10 -10.94
CA GLY A 590 -2.38 14.08 -11.99
C GLY A 590 -2.90 15.49 -11.66
N MET A 591 -2.74 16.44 -12.59
CA MET A 591 -3.14 17.82 -12.36
C MET A 591 -4.66 17.98 -12.28
N CYS A 592 -5.16 18.77 -11.33
CA CYS A 592 -6.59 19.04 -11.21
C CYS A 592 -7.11 19.83 -12.43
N MET A 593 -8.18 19.31 -13.04
CA MET A 593 -8.86 19.87 -14.22
C MET A 593 -10.23 20.49 -13.89
N CYS A 594 -10.47 20.87 -12.62
CA CYS A 594 -11.69 21.59 -12.27
C CYS A 594 -11.73 22.97 -12.95
N ARG A 595 -12.94 23.53 -13.10
CA ARG A 595 -13.14 24.80 -13.82
C ARG A 595 -12.27 25.94 -13.29
N ARG A 596 -12.10 26.05 -11.96
CA ARG A 596 -11.20 27.04 -11.33
C ARG A 596 -9.75 26.87 -11.79
N CYS A 597 -9.20 25.66 -11.74
CA CYS A 597 -7.81 25.42 -12.11
C CYS A 597 -7.55 25.68 -13.59
N VAL A 598 -8.49 25.32 -14.47
CA VAL A 598 -8.36 25.62 -15.90
C VAL A 598 -8.35 27.13 -16.13
N TRP A 599 -9.25 27.87 -15.48
CA TRP A 599 -9.32 29.32 -15.61
C TRP A 599 -8.08 30.04 -15.03
N GLU A 600 -7.66 29.72 -13.81
CA GLU A 600 -6.48 30.37 -13.18
C GLU A 600 -5.18 30.09 -13.95
N ASP A 601 -5.08 28.95 -14.64
CA ASP A 601 -3.92 28.59 -15.47
C ASP A 601 -3.89 29.36 -16.81
N GLU A 602 -5.06 29.60 -17.42
CA GLU A 602 -5.18 30.36 -18.67
C GLU A 602 -4.94 31.86 -18.47
N PHE A 603 -5.46 32.44 -17.37
CA PHE A 603 -5.47 33.90 -17.16
C PHE A 603 -4.43 34.40 -16.13
N GLY A 604 -3.68 33.50 -15.50
CA GLY A 604 -2.70 33.82 -14.46
C GLY A 604 -3.33 34.28 -13.13
N GLU A 605 -2.56 34.20 -12.05
CA GLU A 605 -3.02 34.54 -10.68
C GLU A 605 -3.31 36.05 -10.49
N ASP A 606 -2.79 36.91 -11.37
CA ASP A 606 -2.92 38.37 -11.30
C ASP A 606 -4.30 38.91 -11.71
N SER A 607 -5.18 38.05 -12.24
CA SER A 607 -6.56 38.43 -12.59
C SER A 607 -7.49 38.63 -11.37
N ARG A 608 -7.01 38.40 -10.14
CA ARG A 608 -7.74 38.72 -8.89
C ARG A 608 -7.80 40.22 -8.57
N ASN A 609 -7.01 41.06 -9.24
CA ASN A 609 -6.89 42.49 -8.98
C ASN A 609 -7.41 43.38 -10.14
N GLY A 610 -8.15 42.81 -11.08
CA GLY A 610 -8.73 43.52 -12.23
C GLY A 610 -10.16 43.94 -11.97
#